data_AF-A0A380DHL0-F1
#
_entry.id   AF-A0A380DHL0-F1
#
_cell.length_a   1.000
_cell.length_b   1.000
_cell.length_c   1.000
_cell.angle_alpha   90.00
_cell.angle_beta   90.00
_cell.angle_gamma   90.00
#
_symmetry.space_group_name_H-M   'P 1'
#
loop_
_entity.id
_entity.type
_entity.pdbx_description
1 polymer ?
#
loop_
_entity_poly.entity_id
_entity_poly.type
_entity_poly.pdbx_seq_one_letter_code
_entity_poly.pdbx_strand_id
1 'polypeptide(L)'
;MKKIYKSLTVSAIVATVSLSALPQSLAITHESQPTKQQRTVLFDRSHGQTAGAADWVSDGAFSDYADSIQKQGYDVKAIDGHSNITEASLKSSKIFVIPEANIPFKESEQAAIVNYVKQGEMLSLFQIITMLTEI
;
A
#
# COMPACT_ATOMS: atom_id res chain seq x y z
N MET A 1 45.88 40.76 -63.29
CA MET A 1 44.96 39.73 -63.83
C MET A 1 44.52 38.83 -62.69
N LYS A 2 43.20 38.71 -62.49
CA LYS A 2 42.54 38.01 -61.38
C LYS A 2 42.86 36.51 -61.39
N LYS A 3 43.22 35.94 -60.23
CA LYS A 3 42.93 34.55 -59.90
C LYS A 3 42.22 34.50 -58.55
N ILE A 4 41.04 33.89 -58.59
CA ILE A 4 40.00 33.88 -57.59
C ILE A 4 40.16 32.60 -56.80
N TYR A 5 40.26 32.68 -55.47
CA TYR A 5 40.02 31.52 -54.61
C TYR A 5 38.86 31.88 -53.69
N LYS A 6 37.70 31.27 -53.97
CA LYS A 6 36.53 31.32 -53.11
C LYS A 6 36.86 30.54 -51.83
N SER A 7 36.97 31.23 -50.71
CA SER A 7 37.04 30.59 -49.40
C SER A 7 35.60 30.25 -48.97
N LEU A 8 35.31 28.96 -48.80
CA LEU A 8 34.03 28.48 -48.29
C LEU A 8 34.08 28.59 -46.76
N THR A 9 33.44 29.62 -46.20
CA THR A 9 33.31 29.76 -44.75
C THR A 9 32.20 28.81 -44.27
N VAL A 10 32.56 27.74 -43.56
CA VAL A 10 31.59 26.89 -42.86
C VAL A 10 31.06 27.70 -41.67
N SER A 11 29.83 28.19 -41.75
CA SER A 11 29.13 28.75 -40.60
C SER A 11 28.58 27.61 -39.75
N ALA A 12 29.06 27.49 -38.51
CA ALA A 12 28.43 26.63 -37.52
C ALA A 12 27.07 27.26 -37.14
N ILE A 13 25.98 26.57 -37.48
CA ILE A 13 24.65 26.94 -37.03
C ILE A 13 24.56 26.54 -35.55
N VAL A 14 24.67 27.51 -34.64
CA VAL A 14 24.23 27.34 -33.26
C VAL A 14 22.71 27.41 -33.29
N ALA A 15 22.04 26.26 -33.27
CA ALA A 15 20.61 26.20 -33.04
C ALA A 15 20.37 26.54 -31.56
N THR A 16 19.98 27.78 -31.28
CA THR A 16 19.44 28.15 -29.97
C THR A 16 18.07 27.49 -29.83
N VAL A 17 18.00 26.41 -29.07
CA VAL A 17 16.72 25.79 -28.71
C VAL A 17 16.03 26.77 -27.75
N SER A 18 15.09 27.56 -28.29
CA SER A 18 14.19 28.34 -27.47
C SER A 18 13.30 27.37 -26.68
N LEU A 19 13.62 27.19 -25.40
CA LEU A 19 12.77 26.46 -24.47
C LEU A 19 11.52 27.32 -24.23
N SER A 20 10.48 27.09 -25.04
CA SER A 20 9.17 27.67 -24.75
C SER A 20 8.68 27.08 -23.44
N ALA A 21 8.74 27.88 -22.38
CA ALA A 21 8.19 27.52 -21.08
C ALA A 21 6.67 27.37 -21.25
N LEU A 22 6.20 26.12 -21.31
CA LEU A 22 4.80 25.81 -21.07
C LEU A 22 4.45 26.35 -19.68
N PRO A 23 3.30 27.03 -19.49
CA PRO A 23 2.86 27.36 -18.15
C PRO A 23 2.63 26.04 -17.41
N GLN A 24 3.51 25.74 -16.45
CA GLN A 24 3.26 24.71 -15.46
C GLN A 24 2.07 25.19 -14.65
N SER A 25 0.88 24.75 -15.04
CA SER A 25 -0.29 24.81 -14.17
C SER A 25 0.11 24.04 -12.92
N LEU A 26 0.34 24.77 -11.83
CA LEU A 26 0.37 24.21 -10.49
C LEU A 26 -1.05 23.71 -10.22
N ALA A 27 -1.34 22.50 -10.71
CA ALA A 27 -2.32 21.66 -10.04
C ALA A 27 -1.72 21.36 -8.67
N ILE A 28 -1.94 22.28 -7.72
CA ILE A 28 -1.96 21.94 -6.31
C ILE A 28 -3.12 20.96 -6.21
N THR A 29 -2.84 19.67 -6.43
CA THR A 29 -3.61 18.63 -5.76
C THR A 29 -3.43 18.94 -4.29
N HIS A 30 -4.40 19.68 -3.73
CA HIS A 30 -4.69 19.57 -2.32
C HIS A 30 -4.84 18.07 -2.11
N GLU A 31 -3.84 17.43 -1.51
CA GLU A 31 -4.03 16.09 -0.99
C GLU A 31 -5.22 16.23 -0.05
N SER A 32 -6.35 15.75 -0.53
CA SER A 32 -7.56 15.68 0.25
C SER A 32 -7.15 14.87 1.45
N GLN A 33 -7.14 15.48 2.63
CA GLN A 33 -6.73 14.79 3.85
C GLN A 33 -7.42 13.42 3.83
N PRO A 34 -6.67 12.31 3.86
CA PRO A 34 -7.26 11.01 3.53
C PRO A 34 -8.50 10.78 4.38
N THR A 35 -9.57 10.26 3.79
CA THR A 35 -10.79 10.02 4.57
C THR A 35 -10.45 9.09 5.75
N LYS A 36 -11.24 9.11 6.84
CA LYS A 36 -11.01 8.21 7.98
C LYS A 36 -10.87 6.74 7.54
N GLN A 37 -11.62 6.36 6.51
CA GLN A 37 -11.52 5.06 5.84
C GLN A 37 -10.15 4.85 5.17
N GLN A 38 -9.65 5.83 4.41
CA GLN A 38 -8.33 5.78 3.77
C GLN A 38 -7.15 5.77 4.76
N ARG A 39 -7.40 6.12 6.03
CA ARG A 39 -6.41 6.03 7.11
C ARG A 39 -6.58 4.80 8.00
N THR A 40 -7.55 3.94 7.79
CA THR A 40 -7.77 2.79 8.70
C THR A 40 -6.98 1.56 8.23
N VAL A 41 -6.22 0.94 9.14
CA VAL A 41 -5.65 -0.41 9.01
C VAL A 41 -6.39 -1.34 9.96
N LEU A 42 -6.82 -2.49 9.43
CA LEU A 42 -7.64 -3.46 10.13
C LEU A 42 -6.87 -4.76 10.32
N PHE A 43 -6.72 -5.21 11.56
CA PHE A 43 -6.07 -6.47 11.92
C PHE A 43 -7.12 -7.54 12.18
N ASP A 44 -6.95 -8.70 11.55
CA ASP A 44 -7.72 -9.89 11.89
C ASP A 44 -7.28 -10.44 13.26
N ARG A 45 -8.28 -10.72 14.10
CA ARG A 45 -8.15 -11.40 15.39
C ARG A 45 -9.07 -12.62 15.51
N SER A 46 -9.75 -12.97 14.43
CA SER A 46 -10.84 -13.96 14.41
C SER A 46 -10.36 -15.38 14.09
N HIS A 47 -9.14 -15.54 13.57
CA HIS A 47 -8.65 -16.79 13.01
C HIS A 47 -7.50 -17.41 13.81
N GLY A 48 -7.54 -17.32 15.14
CA GLY A 48 -6.59 -18.02 16.01
C GLY A 48 -5.21 -17.37 16.11
N GLN A 49 -5.17 -16.04 16.04
CA GLN A 49 -3.96 -15.23 16.21
C GLN A 49 -3.32 -15.37 17.60
N THR A 50 -4.09 -15.81 18.60
CA THR A 50 -3.62 -16.09 19.96
C THR A 50 -3.64 -17.59 20.29
N ALA A 51 -3.63 -18.47 19.28
CA ALA A 51 -3.71 -19.91 19.50
C ALA A 51 -2.37 -20.46 20.03
N GLY A 52 -2.42 -21.31 21.06
CA GLY A 52 -1.22 -21.90 21.65
C GLY A 52 -0.38 -20.85 22.40
N ALA A 53 0.90 -20.71 22.03
CA ALA A 53 1.81 -19.71 22.58
C ALA A 53 1.89 -18.43 21.71
N ALA A 54 1.06 -18.33 20.68
CA ALA A 54 1.01 -17.17 19.79
C ALA A 54 0.37 -15.95 20.47
N ASP A 55 0.85 -14.77 20.10
CA ASP A 55 0.25 -13.48 20.45
C ASP A 55 0.30 -12.54 19.23
N TRP A 56 -0.11 -13.02 18.06
CA TRP A 56 0.05 -12.34 16.77
C TRP A 56 -1.01 -11.25 16.54
N VAL A 57 -1.33 -10.48 17.57
CA VAL A 57 -2.33 -9.42 17.55
C VAL A 57 -1.66 -8.04 17.55
N SER A 58 -2.41 -7.01 17.13
CA SER A 58 -1.87 -5.64 16.97
C SER A 58 -1.41 -5.00 18.29
N ASP A 59 -1.87 -5.50 19.43
CA ASP A 59 -1.47 -5.10 20.78
C ASP A 59 -0.52 -6.11 21.46
N GLY A 60 -0.10 -7.13 20.73
CA GLY A 60 0.80 -8.21 21.16
C GLY A 60 2.11 -8.21 20.36
N ALA A 61 2.52 -9.36 19.82
CA ALA A 61 3.74 -9.53 19.04
C ALA A 61 3.84 -8.67 17.76
N PHE A 62 2.72 -8.11 17.28
CA PHE A 62 2.69 -7.15 16.16
C PHE A 62 2.59 -5.68 16.63
N SER A 63 2.76 -5.39 17.92
CA SER A 63 2.64 -4.02 18.48
C SER A 63 3.58 -3.03 17.81
N ASP A 64 4.84 -3.40 17.58
CA ASP A 64 5.82 -2.50 16.93
C ASP A 64 5.38 -2.14 15.50
N TYR A 65 4.80 -3.10 14.79
CA TYR A 65 4.25 -2.87 13.46
C TYR A 65 3.01 -1.95 13.52
N ALA A 66 2.08 -2.22 14.44
CA ALA A 66 0.90 -1.37 14.68
C ALA A 66 1.30 0.06 15.08
N ASP A 67 2.29 0.23 15.94
CA ASP A 67 2.82 1.53 16.36
C ASP A 67 3.47 2.27 15.20
N SER A 68 4.20 1.58 14.33
CA SER A 68 4.78 2.19 13.13
C SER A 68 3.72 2.73 12.17
N ILE A 69 2.58 2.05 12.07
CA ILE A 69 1.43 2.46 11.25
C ILE A 69 0.75 3.68 11.87
N GLN A 70 0.53 3.67 13.18
CA GLN A 70 -0.03 4.81 13.91
C GLN A 70 0.85 6.06 13.81
N LYS A 71 2.17 5.90 13.90
CA LYS A 71 3.13 7.00 13.71
C LYS A 71 3.07 7.63 12.31
N GLN A 72 2.61 6.88 11.31
CA GLN A 72 2.37 7.39 9.96
C GLN A 72 1.00 8.09 9.80
N GLY A 73 0.21 8.19 10.88
CA GLY A 73 -1.08 8.88 10.91
C GLY A 73 -2.27 7.99 10.53
N TYR A 74 -2.10 6.67 10.53
CA TYR A 74 -3.18 5.71 10.28
C TYR A 74 -3.85 5.26 11.59
N ASP A 75 -5.17 5.08 11.56
CA ASP A 75 -5.93 4.44 12.63
C ASP A 75 -5.73 2.92 12.56
N VAL A 76 -5.17 2.31 13.60
CA VAL A 76 -5.11 0.84 13.72
C VAL A 76 -6.31 0.33 14.48
N LYS A 77 -7.00 -0.67 13.93
CA LYS A 77 -8.15 -1.33 14.55
C LYS A 77 -8.01 -2.84 14.42
N ALA A 78 -8.60 -3.57 15.36
CA ALA A 78 -8.76 -5.01 15.26
C ALA A 78 -10.23 -5.38 15.04
N ILE A 79 -10.48 -6.46 14.30
CA ILE A 79 -11.77 -7.13 14.22
C ILE A 79 -11.67 -8.53 14.80
N ASP A 80 -12.66 -8.89 15.63
CA ASP A 80 -12.74 -10.17 16.30
C ASP A 80 -14.06 -10.84 15.93
N GLY A 81 -14.08 -12.17 15.90
CA GLY A 81 -15.22 -12.99 15.49
C GLY A 81 -15.44 -13.03 13.97
N HIS A 82 -15.55 -14.25 13.43
CA HIS A 82 -15.76 -14.52 12.01
C HIS A 82 -16.94 -13.74 11.36
N SER A 83 -18.00 -13.43 12.12
CA SER A 83 -19.15 -12.66 11.61
C SER A 83 -18.80 -11.21 11.24
N ASN A 84 -17.65 -10.73 11.69
CA ASN A 84 -17.21 -9.35 11.49
C ASN A 84 -16.25 -9.19 10.30
N ILE A 85 -15.87 -10.26 9.60
CA ILE A 85 -15.18 -10.18 8.29
C ILE A 85 -16.24 -10.18 7.19
N THR A 86 -16.64 -8.98 6.81
CA THR A 86 -17.69 -8.72 5.83
C THR A 86 -17.22 -7.65 4.86
N GLU A 87 -17.87 -7.51 3.70
CA GLU A 87 -17.53 -6.40 2.80
C GLU A 87 -17.69 -5.03 3.47
N ALA A 88 -18.69 -4.86 4.34
CA ALA A 88 -18.94 -3.57 4.99
C ALA A 88 -17.82 -3.20 5.97
N SER A 89 -17.36 -4.17 6.77
CA SER A 89 -16.25 -3.94 7.70
C SER A 89 -14.94 -3.72 6.95
N LEU A 90 -14.65 -4.52 5.92
CA LEU A 90 -13.42 -4.38 5.13
C LEU A 90 -13.39 -3.08 4.31
N LYS A 91 -14.51 -2.67 3.71
CA LYS A 91 -14.63 -1.38 3.00
C LYS A 91 -14.32 -0.18 3.89
N SER A 92 -14.50 -0.30 5.21
CA SER A 92 -14.18 0.78 6.15
C SER A 92 -12.67 0.95 6.41
N SER A 93 -11.83 0.12 5.80
CA SER A 93 -10.38 0.12 5.94
C SER A 93 -9.67 0.21 4.58
N LYS A 94 -8.43 0.72 4.61
CA LYS A 94 -7.51 0.82 3.46
C LYS A 94 -6.58 -0.38 3.37
N ILE A 95 -6.20 -0.92 4.53
CA ILE A 95 -5.28 -2.04 4.67
C ILE A 95 -5.94 -3.08 5.57
N PHE A 96 -5.97 -4.34 5.13
CA PHE A 96 -6.39 -5.47 5.93
C PHE A 96 -5.19 -6.37 6.17
N VAL A 97 -4.87 -6.63 7.44
CA VAL A 97 -3.74 -7.43 7.91
C VAL A 97 -4.29 -8.72 8.48
N ILE A 98 -3.82 -9.85 7.94
CA ILE A 98 -4.13 -11.18 8.46
C ILE A 98 -2.84 -11.77 9.02
N PRO A 99 -2.61 -11.65 10.35
CA PRO A 99 -1.48 -12.28 11.00
C PRO A 99 -1.80 -13.77 11.20
N GLU A 100 -0.96 -14.66 10.68
CA GLU A 100 -0.89 -16.10 10.99
C GLU A 100 -2.25 -16.74 11.31
N ALA A 101 -3.19 -16.64 10.37
CA ALA A 101 -4.49 -17.26 10.53
C ALA A 101 -4.33 -18.80 10.61
N ASN A 102 -4.73 -19.36 11.74
CA ASN A 102 -4.65 -20.78 12.09
C ASN A 102 -6.00 -21.49 11.99
N ILE A 103 -7.08 -20.73 11.84
CA ILE A 103 -8.43 -21.24 11.59
C ILE A 103 -8.78 -20.95 10.12
N PRO A 104 -9.32 -21.91 9.37
CA PRO A 104 -9.76 -21.67 8.00
C PRO A 104 -10.88 -20.61 7.90
N PHE A 105 -10.78 -19.73 6.91
CA PHE A 105 -11.83 -18.76 6.57
C PHE A 105 -13.05 -19.44 5.94
N LYS A 106 -14.24 -18.98 6.28
CA LYS A 106 -15.50 -19.36 5.61
C LYS A 106 -15.56 -18.81 4.20
N GLU A 107 -16.37 -19.45 3.35
CA GLU A 107 -16.57 -18.99 1.96
C GLU A 107 -17.06 -17.54 1.87
N SER A 108 -17.92 -17.12 2.80
CA SER A 108 -18.40 -15.73 2.88
C SER A 108 -17.28 -14.73 3.19
N GLU A 109 -16.34 -15.10 4.05
CA GLU A 109 -15.19 -14.27 4.41
C GLU A 109 -14.21 -14.20 3.25
N GLN A 110 -13.93 -15.34 2.61
CA GLN A 110 -13.10 -15.40 1.40
C GLN A 110 -13.68 -14.52 0.28
N ALA A 111 -15.00 -14.58 0.05
CA ALA A 111 -15.67 -13.72 -0.93
C ALA A 111 -15.51 -12.24 -0.59
N ALA A 112 -15.67 -11.86 0.69
CA ALA A 112 -15.47 -10.48 1.14
C ALA A 112 -14.02 -10.01 0.94
N ILE A 113 -13.03 -10.83 1.27
CA ILE A 113 -11.59 -10.54 1.09
C ILE A 113 -11.24 -10.41 -0.40
N VAL A 114 -11.75 -11.31 -1.24
CA VAL A 114 -11.55 -11.25 -2.70
C VAL A 114 -12.15 -9.96 -3.26
N ASN A 115 -13.36 -9.60 -2.85
CA ASN A 115 -14.01 -8.37 -3.29
C ASN A 115 -13.27 -7.12 -2.79
N TYR A 116 -12.71 -7.16 -1.58
CA TYR A 116 -11.88 -6.11 -1.02
C TYR A 116 -10.62 -5.87 -1.87
N VAL A 117 -9.88 -6.92 -2.23
CA VAL A 117 -8.68 -6.81 -3.10
C VAL A 117 -9.05 -6.31 -4.50
N LYS A 118 -10.17 -6.78 -5.07
CA LYS A 118 -10.66 -6.33 -6.38
C LYS A 118 -10.99 -4.83 -6.43
N GLN A 119 -11.30 -4.21 -5.28
CA GLN A 119 -11.58 -2.77 -5.17
C GLN A 119 -10.30 -1.91 -5.08
N GLY A 120 -9.11 -2.51 -5.15
CA GLY A 120 -7.83 -1.79 -5.10
C GLY A 120 -7.38 -1.45 -3.67
N GLU A 121 -7.94 -2.13 -2.67
CA GLU A 121 -7.50 -2.02 -1.29
C GLU A 121 -6.36 -3.01 -0.99
N MET A 122 -5.51 -2.68 0.00
CA MET A 122 -4.29 -3.45 0.24
C MET A 122 -4.53 -4.59 1.23
N LEU A 123 -4.09 -5.80 0.86
CA LEU A 123 -4.10 -6.99 1.71
C LEU A 123 -2.67 -7.33 2.10
N SER A 124 -2.42 -7.50 3.40
CA SER A 124 -1.14 -7.95 3.94
C SER A 124 -1.32 -9.28 4.66
N LEU A 125 -0.60 -10.30 4.21
CA LEU A 125 -0.64 -11.65 4.75
C LEU A 125 0.68 -11.96 5.45
N PHE A 126 0.61 -12.40 6.70
CA PHE A 126 1.76 -12.94 7.41
C PHE A 126 1.52 -14.43 7.69
N GLN A 127 2.48 -15.27 7.31
CA GLN A 127 2.48 -16.70 7.59
C GLN A 127 3.86 -17.05 8.16
N ILE A 128 3.93 -17.53 9.40
CA ILE A 128 5.16 -18.15 9.92
C ILE A 128 5.04 -19.64 9.64
N ILE A 129 5.82 -20.13 8.69
CA ILE A 129 6.05 -21.57 8.57
C ILE A 129 6.92 -21.94 9.78
N THR A 130 6.31 -22.47 10.84
CA THR A 130 7.08 -23.24 11.81
C THR A 130 7.56 -24.49 11.08
N MET A 131 8.79 -24.44 10.55
CA MET A 131 9.55 -25.65 10.26
C MET A 131 9.81 -26.31 11.62
N LEU A 132 8.87 -27.14 12.09
CA LEU A 132 9.20 -28.16 13.07
C LEU A 132 10.16 -29.11 12.34
N THR A 133 11.45 -28.82 12.41
CA THR A 133 12.47 -29.85 12.30
C THR A 133 12.13 -30.91 13.32
N GLU A 134 11.75 -32.09 12.81
CA GLU A 134 11.79 -33.34 13.57
C GLU A 134 13.14 -33.43 14.29
N ILE A 135 13.09 -33.62 15.61
CA ILE A 135 14.17 -34.14 16.44
C ILE A 135 13.69 -35.48 16.98
#